data_AF-A0A9X1ZWZ1-F1
#
_entry.id   AF-A0A9X1ZWZ1-F1
#
_cell.length_a   1.000
_cell.length_b   1.000
_cell.length_c   1.000
_cell.angle_alpha   90.00
_cell.angle_beta   90.00
_cell.angle_gamma   90.00
#
_symmetry.space_group_name_H-M   'P 1'
#
loop_
_entity.id
_entity.type
_entity.pdbx_description
1 polymer ?
#
loop_
_entity_poly.entity_id
_entity_poly.type
_entity_poly.pdbx_seq_one_letter_code
_entity_poly.pdbx_strand_id
1 'polypeptide(L)'
;MKLEEIEAIVIDGYTILEENKLGLGGHLYEKLDRKIPIIGIVKSQYQSNTANYKALLRGGSIRPLYISVIGIDLDKAYEHIQSMHGNFRMPTLLQLVDTKTKAEKG
;
A
#
# COMPACT_ATOMS: atom_id res chain seq x y z
N MET A 1 -4.50 -21.93 2.13
CA MET A 1 -5.02 -20.59 1.82
C MET A 1 -5.13 -20.49 0.33
N LYS A 2 -6.35 -20.31 -0.16
CA LYS A 2 -6.59 -20.10 -1.58
C LYS A 2 -6.48 -18.61 -1.90
N LEU A 3 -6.08 -18.30 -3.12
CA LEU A 3 -5.90 -16.90 -3.53
C LEU A 3 -7.25 -16.15 -3.52
N GLU A 4 -8.35 -16.87 -3.72
CA GLU A 4 -9.72 -16.35 -3.66
C GLU A 4 -10.16 -15.90 -2.24
N GLU A 5 -9.44 -16.30 -1.20
CA GLU A 5 -9.74 -15.94 0.20
C GLU A 5 -9.06 -14.63 0.63
N ILE A 6 -8.25 -14.02 -0.26
CA ILE A 6 -7.53 -12.77 0.03
C ILE A 6 -8.43 -11.57 -0.24
N GLU A 7 -8.73 -10.80 0.80
CA GLU A 7 -9.52 -9.57 0.68
C GLU A 7 -8.73 -8.42 0.06
N ALA A 8 -7.43 -8.32 0.34
CA ALA A 8 -6.52 -7.35 -0.27
C ALA A 8 -5.05 -7.78 -0.10
N ILE A 9 -4.20 -7.32 -1.01
CA ILE A 9 -2.74 -7.42 -0.88
C ILE A 9 -2.17 -6.03 -0.59
N VAL A 10 -1.31 -5.94 0.42
CA VAL A 10 -0.61 -4.72 0.78
C VAL A 10 0.83 -4.77 0.30
N ILE A 11 1.30 -3.71 -0.37
CA ILE A 11 2.66 -3.62 -0.91
C ILE A 11 3.38 -2.34 -0.44
N ASP A 12 4.73 -2.37 -0.39
CA ASP A 12 5.57 -1.17 -0.23
C ASP A 12 5.88 -0.59 -1.62
N GLY A 13 4.93 0.18 -2.16
CA GLY A 13 5.00 0.71 -3.52
C GLY A 13 3.70 1.32 -3.99
N TYR A 14 3.74 2.07 -5.09
CA TYR A 14 2.55 2.65 -5.72
C TYR A 14 1.77 1.60 -6.53
N THR A 15 0.45 1.74 -6.58
CA THR A 15 -0.40 0.98 -7.51
C THR A 15 -0.43 1.67 -8.88
N ILE A 16 -0.55 3.00 -8.88
CA ILE A 16 -0.60 3.84 -10.07
C ILE A 16 0.37 5.01 -9.85
N LEU A 17 1.25 5.27 -10.82
CA LEU A 17 2.22 6.37 -10.80
C LEU A 17 1.65 7.61 -11.50
N GLU A 18 1.02 7.41 -12.65
CA GLU A 18 0.39 8.44 -13.49
C GLU A 18 -0.86 7.85 -14.15
N GLU A 19 -1.74 8.67 -14.74
CA GLU A 19 -3.01 8.24 -15.32
C GLU A 19 -2.87 7.04 -16.27
N ASN A 20 -1.76 6.98 -17.03
CA ASN A 20 -1.44 5.92 -17.97
C ASN A 20 -0.22 5.08 -17.58
N LYS A 21 0.21 5.12 -16.31
CA LYS A 21 1.41 4.43 -15.84
C LYS A 21 1.16 3.65 -14.57
N LEU A 22 1.14 2.33 -14.70
CA LEU A 22 1.01 1.42 -13.56
C LEU A 22 2.30 1.43 -12.73
N GLY A 23 2.12 1.40 -11.41
CA GLY A 23 3.19 1.07 -10.47
C GLY A 23 3.26 -0.45 -10.25
N LEU A 24 4.07 -0.85 -9.28
CA LEU A 24 4.22 -2.27 -8.90
C LEU A 24 2.86 -2.91 -8.59
N GLY A 25 2.00 -2.21 -7.85
CA GLY A 25 0.70 -2.74 -7.47
C GLY A 25 -0.27 -2.84 -8.64
N GLY A 26 -0.22 -1.92 -9.60
CA GLY A 26 -1.04 -1.99 -10.81
C GLY A 26 -0.65 -3.17 -11.69
N HIS A 27 0.65 -3.40 -11.89
CA HIS A 27 1.11 -4.59 -12.61
C HIS A 27 0.73 -5.90 -11.90
N LEU A 28 0.82 -5.93 -10.56
CA LEU A 28 0.37 -7.08 -9.77
C LEU A 28 -1.13 -7.32 -9.94
N TYR A 29 -1.93 -6.27 -9.87
CA TYR A 29 -3.38 -6.35 -10.07
C TYR A 29 -3.75 -6.96 -11.42
N GLU A 30 -3.11 -6.53 -12.50
CA GLU A 30 -3.30 -7.11 -13.83
C GLU A 30 -2.89 -8.58 -13.90
N LYS A 31 -1.79 -8.95 -13.25
CA LYS A 31 -1.31 -10.36 -13.20
C LYS A 31 -2.19 -11.28 -12.37
N LEU A 32 -3.02 -10.72 -11.48
CA LEU A 32 -4.00 -11.44 -10.67
C LEU A 32 -5.41 -11.42 -11.31
N ASP A 33 -5.49 -11.22 -12.63
CA ASP A 33 -6.74 -11.07 -13.38
C ASP A 33 -7.69 -10.01 -12.80
N ARG A 34 -7.15 -8.99 -12.11
CA ARG A 34 -7.94 -7.94 -11.46
C ARG A 34 -8.90 -8.45 -10.38
N LYS A 35 -8.62 -9.62 -9.78
CA LYS A 35 -9.51 -10.27 -8.80
C LYS A 35 -9.24 -9.85 -7.36
N ILE A 36 -8.00 -9.51 -7.04
CA ILE A 36 -7.59 -9.18 -5.68
C ILE A 36 -7.18 -7.71 -5.62
N PRO A 37 -7.84 -6.88 -4.79
CA PRO A 37 -7.46 -5.49 -4.62
C PRO A 37 -6.04 -5.32 -4.09
N ILE A 38 -5.35 -4.26 -4.54
CA ILE A 38 -4.00 -3.94 -4.08
C ILE A 38 -4.00 -2.58 -3.37
N ILE A 39 -3.39 -2.56 -2.18
CA ILE A 39 -3.18 -1.36 -1.37
C ILE A 39 -1.67 -1.10 -1.30
N GLY A 40 -1.23 -0.07 -2.01
CA GLY A 40 0.12 0.46 -1.97
C GLY A 40 0.33 1.43 -0.81
N ILE A 41 1.42 1.26 -0.07
CA ILE A 41 1.83 2.16 1.00
C ILE A 41 3.23 2.67 0.71
N VAL A 42 3.40 3.99 0.76
CA VAL A 42 4.68 4.64 0.45
C VAL A 42 4.97 5.79 1.40
N LYS A 43 6.26 6.04 1.62
CA LYS A 43 6.77 7.03 2.60
C LYS A 43 6.94 8.44 2.04
N SER A 44 6.86 8.59 0.72
CA SER A 44 7.09 9.84 -0.01
C SER A 44 6.04 10.01 -1.10
N GLN A 45 5.54 11.22 -1.25
CA GLN A 45 4.61 11.60 -2.30
C GLN A 45 5.29 11.45 -3.66
N TYR A 46 4.59 10.86 -4.62
CA TYR A 46 5.00 10.89 -6.01
C TYR A 46 4.58 12.24 -6.58
N GLN A 47 5.47 12.92 -7.31
CA GLN A 47 5.26 14.29 -7.79
C GLN A 47 4.20 14.41 -8.91
N SER A 48 3.50 13.32 -9.21
CA SER A 48 2.41 13.28 -10.18
C SER A 48 1.16 13.94 -9.60
N ASN A 49 0.46 14.69 -10.44
CA ASN A 49 -0.81 15.34 -10.14
C ASN A 49 -2.00 14.34 -10.11
N THR A 50 -1.73 13.04 -9.99
CA THR A 50 -2.76 12.00 -9.99
C THR A 50 -3.45 11.90 -8.64
N ALA A 51 -4.79 11.90 -8.66
CA ALA A 51 -5.65 11.91 -7.47
C ALA A 51 -5.80 10.53 -6.78
N ASN A 52 -5.04 9.52 -7.18
CA ASN A 52 -5.24 8.13 -6.74
C ASN A 52 -4.41 7.76 -5.50
N TYR A 53 -4.21 8.72 -4.59
CA TYR A 53 -3.65 8.42 -3.28
C TYR A 53 -4.19 9.36 -2.19
N LYS A 54 -4.17 8.87 -0.94
CA LYS A 54 -4.58 9.62 0.25
C LYS A 54 -3.47 9.62 1.29
N ALA A 55 -3.20 10.77 1.89
CA ALA A 55 -2.21 10.91 2.95
C ALA A 55 -2.81 10.47 4.30
N LEU A 56 -2.13 9.55 4.99
CA LEU A 56 -2.47 9.03 6.31
C LEU A 56 -1.40 9.41 7.34
N LEU A 57 -1.79 10.15 8.37
CA LEU A 57 -0.98 10.37 9.57
C LEU A 57 -1.28 9.26 10.58
N ARG A 58 -0.24 8.67 11.17
CA ARG A 58 -0.36 7.60 12.18
C ARG A 58 0.76 7.67 13.21
N GLY A 59 0.47 7.17 14.42
CA GLY A 59 1.46 7.00 15.48
C GLY A 59 2.14 8.30 15.93
N GLY A 60 1.39 9.41 15.97
CA GLY A 60 1.90 10.74 16.32
C GLY A 60 2.89 11.34 15.32
N SER A 61 3.13 10.70 14.17
CA SER A 61 4.05 11.22 13.17
C SER A 61 3.45 12.38 12.39
N ILE A 62 4.23 13.45 12.21
CA ILE A 62 3.88 14.56 11.30
C ILE A 62 4.15 14.23 9.82
N ARG A 63 4.85 13.12 9.54
CA ARG A 63 5.16 12.69 8.18
C ARG A 63 4.14 11.62 7.75
N PRO A 64 3.28 11.90 6.78
CA PRO A 64 2.25 10.96 6.37
C PRO A 64 2.86 9.75 5.64
N LEU A 65 2.12 8.65 5.67
CA LEU A 65 2.15 7.64 4.63
C LEU A 65 1.19 8.05 3.52
N TYR A 66 1.49 7.64 2.30
CA TYR A 66 0.57 7.81 1.18
C TYR A 66 0.01 6.43 0.83
N ILE A 67 -1.31 6.35 0.75
CA ILE A 67 -2.05 5.14 0.42
C ILE A 67 -2.49 5.26 -1.02
N SER A 68 -2.04 4.35 -1.87
CA SER A 68 -2.38 4.29 -3.30
C SER A 68 -3.12 2.97 -3.54
N VAL A 69 -4.24 2.99 -4.26
CA VAL A 69 -5.12 1.81 -4.36
C VAL A 69 -5.41 1.42 -5.81
N ILE A 70 -5.80 0.17 -6.02
CA ILE A 70 -6.45 -0.30 -7.25
C ILE A 70 -7.37 -1.46 -6.89
N GLY A 71 -8.59 -1.47 -7.44
CA GLY A 71 -9.60 -2.49 -7.16
C GLY A 71 -10.30 -2.37 -5.79
N ILE A 72 -10.04 -1.32 -5.01
CA ILE A 72 -10.70 -1.01 -3.74
C ILE A 72 -10.93 0.50 -3.62
N ASP A 73 -11.96 0.87 -2.86
CA ASP A 73 -12.22 2.25 -2.47
C ASP A 73 -11.07 2.82 -1.60
N LEU A 74 -10.68 4.06 -1.91
CA LEU A 74 -9.54 4.72 -1.26
C LEU A 74 -9.79 5.01 0.22
N ASP A 75 -11.03 5.34 0.59
CA ASP A 75 -11.40 5.63 1.98
C ASP A 75 -11.46 4.34 2.81
N LYS A 76 -12.00 3.26 2.26
CA LYS A 76 -11.95 1.93 2.90
C LYS A 76 -10.52 1.47 3.14
N ALA A 77 -9.66 1.57 2.12
CA ALA A 77 -8.25 1.22 2.27
C ALA A 77 -7.57 2.10 3.33
N TYR A 78 -7.90 3.39 3.37
CA TYR A 78 -7.42 4.31 4.40
C TYR A 78 -7.78 3.83 5.81
N GLU A 79 -9.05 3.49 6.05
CA GLU A 79 -9.53 2.99 7.34
C GLU A 79 -8.85 1.67 7.73
N HIS A 80 -8.69 0.74 6.77
CA HIS A 80 -7.99 -0.51 7.01
C HIS A 80 -6.54 -0.26 7.45
N ILE A 81 -5.76 0.54 6.71
CA ILE A 81 -4.38 0.85 7.08
C ILE A 81 -4.31 1.68 8.37
N GLN A 82 -5.28 2.56 8.62
CA GLN A 82 -5.34 3.36 9.83
C GLN A 82 -5.55 2.47 11.07
N SER A 83 -6.40 1.46 10.96
CA SER A 83 -6.72 0.52 12.05
C SER A 83 -5.60 -0.51 12.32
N MET A 84 -4.62 -0.65 11.42
CA MET A 84 -3.55 -1.63 11.59
C MET A 84 -2.68 -1.34 12.82
N HIS A 85 -2.40 -2.42 13.56
CA HIS A 85 -1.58 -2.41 14.76
C HIS A 85 -0.19 -1.78 14.53
N GLY A 86 0.27 -1.02 15.52
CA GLY A 86 1.60 -0.44 15.61
C GLY A 86 1.60 1.03 16.02
N ASN A 87 2.52 1.38 16.90
CA ASN A 87 2.59 2.71 17.54
C ASN A 87 3.23 3.81 16.66
N PHE A 88 3.78 3.45 15.50
CA PHE A 88 4.53 4.36 14.62
C PHE A 88 3.81 4.59 13.30
N ARG A 89 4.35 5.48 12.46
CA ARG A 89 3.79 5.74 11.13
C ARG A 89 3.64 4.48 10.28
N MET A 90 4.53 3.50 10.38
CA MET A 90 4.41 2.23 9.64
C MET A 90 3.62 1.21 10.49
N PRO A 91 2.63 0.51 9.92
CA PRO A 91 2.04 -0.67 10.56
C PRO A 91 3.11 -1.70 10.96
N THR A 92 2.93 -2.39 12.09
CA THR A 92 3.88 -3.40 12.59
C THR A 92 4.15 -4.48 11.54
N LEU A 93 3.11 -4.96 10.85
CA LEU A 93 3.24 -6.00 9.83
C LEU A 93 4.20 -5.59 8.70
N LEU A 94 4.11 -4.35 8.23
CA LEU A 94 4.97 -3.86 7.16
C LEU A 94 6.41 -3.61 7.62
N GLN A 95 6.60 -3.21 8.89
CA GLN A 95 7.94 -3.12 9.48
C GLN A 95 8.61 -4.49 9.54
N LEU A 96 7.86 -5.55 9.86
CA LEU A 96 8.39 -6.92 9.88
C LEU A 96 8.85 -7.37 8.50
N VAL A 97 8.07 -7.08 7.44
CA VAL A 97 8.44 -7.39 6.05
C VAL A 97 9.72 -6.64 5.63
N ASP A 98 9.81 -5.33 5.89
CA ASP A 98 11.01 -4.53 5.60
C ASP A 98 12.25 -5.02 6.38
N THR A 99 12.06 -5.49 7.62
CA THR A 99 13.16 -6.01 8.44
C THR A 99 13.65 -7.36 7.92
N LYS A 100 12.74 -8.28 7.58
CA LYS A 100 13.08 -9.63 7.08
C LYS A 100 13.78 -9.57 5.72
N THR A 101 13.30 -8.75 4.80
CA THR A 101 13.91 -8.60 3.46
C THR A 101 15.32 -8.01 3.50
N LYS A 102 15.68 -7.29 4.56
CA LYS A 102 17.06 -6.82 4.80
C LYS A 102 17.95 -7.89 5.41
N ALA A 103 17.40 -8.76 6.25
CA ALA A 103 18.13 -9.86 6.88
C ALA A 103 18.53 -10.96 5.88
N GLU A 104 17.74 -11.17 4.83
CA GLU A 104 18.03 -12.16 3.77
C GLU A 104 19.04 -11.67 2.71
N LYS A 105 19.47 -10.41 2.77
CA LYS A 105 20.55 -9.87 1.92
C LYS A 105 21.95 -9.97 2.55
N GLY A 106 22.08 -10.72 3.66
CA GLY A 106 23.33 -10.98 4.36
C GLY A 106 23.96 -12.31 3.95
#